data_AF-A0A7Y5LWW7-F1
#
_entry.id   AF-A0A7Y5LWW7-F1
#
_cell.length_a   1.000
_cell.length_b   1.000
_cell.length_c   1.000
_cell.angle_alpha   90.00
_cell.angle_beta   90.00
_cell.angle_gamma   90.00
#
_symmetry.space_group_name_H-M   'P 1'
#
loop_
_entity.id
_entity.type
_entity.pdbx_description
1 polymer ?
#
loop_
_entity_poly.entity_id
_entity_poly.type
_entity_poly.pdbx_seq_one_letter_code
_entity_poly.pdbx_strand_id
1 'polypeptide(L)' 'ALALRRRCGAAESALSARERDAALRASLAAGRAADAAGQGEEFMALELREALDALGEITGETGPEELLDRIFARFCIGK' A
#
# COMPACT_ATOMS: atom_id res chain seq x y z
N ALA A 1 -19.57 10.05 -4.37
CA ALA A 1 -18.83 9.53 -3.20
C ALA A 1 -19.40 8.16 -2.75
N LEU A 2 -19.47 7.17 -3.66
CA LEU A 2 -20.14 5.89 -3.37
C LEU A 2 -19.63 4.77 -4.31
N ALA A 3 -18.34 4.44 -4.24
CA ALA A 3 -17.75 3.39 -5.10
C ALA A 3 -16.62 2.58 -4.43
N LEU A 4 -16.59 2.51 -3.10
CA LEU A 4 -15.60 1.71 -2.36
C LEU A 4 -16.26 0.79 -1.32
N ARG A 5 -17.46 0.28 -1.63
CA ARG A 5 -18.05 -0.82 -0.87
C ARG A 5 -18.03 -2.08 -1.72
N ARG A 6 -17.39 -3.10 -1.15
CA ARG A 6 -17.39 -4.53 -1.50
C ARG A 6 -16.35 -4.97 -2.52
N ARG A 7 -15.23 -5.48 -1.98
CA ARG A 7 -14.65 -6.75 -2.41
C ARG A 7 -13.75 -7.48 -1.39
N CYS A 8 -13.79 -7.12 -0.11
CA CYS A 8 -13.10 -7.88 0.93
C CYS A 8 -14.06 -8.89 1.59
N GLY A 9 -14.48 -9.91 0.84
CA GLY A 9 -15.34 -10.99 1.33
C GLY A 9 -14.88 -12.40 0.93
N ALA A 10 -13.74 -12.50 0.23
CA ALA A 10 -13.15 -13.78 -0.19
C ALA A 10 -11.89 -14.17 0.61
N ALA A 11 -11.40 -13.28 1.49
CA ALA A 11 -10.15 -13.45 2.23
C ALA A 11 -10.32 -14.07 3.63
N GLU A 12 -11.57 -14.25 4.10
CA GLU A 12 -11.83 -14.63 5.50
C GLU A 12 -11.45 -16.08 5.88
N SER A 13 -11.09 -16.94 4.93
CA SER A 13 -10.66 -18.33 5.23
C SER A 13 -9.42 -18.84 4.49
N ALA A 14 -8.75 -18.01 3.68
CA ALA A 14 -7.64 -18.45 2.82
C ALA A 14 -6.24 -17.98 3.26
N LEU A 15 -6.15 -16.96 4.12
CA LEU A 15 -4.88 -16.36 4.51
C LEU A 15 -4.30 -17.04 5.76
N SER A 16 -3.03 -17.44 5.70
CA SER A 16 -2.22 -17.89 6.82
C SER A 16 -2.07 -16.79 7.88
N ALA A 17 -1.55 -17.15 9.06
CA ALA A 17 -1.28 -16.18 10.13
C ALA A 17 -0.33 -15.06 9.68
N ARG A 18 0.66 -15.37 8.82
CA ARG A 18 1.63 -14.39 8.30
C ARG A 18 0.97 -13.45 7.30
N GLU A 19 0.17 -13.98 6.38
CA GLU A 19 -0.53 -13.16 5.38
C GLU A 19 -1.60 -12.27 6.02
N ARG A 20 -2.23 -12.71 7.11
CA ARG A 20 -3.14 -11.86 7.91
C ARG A 20 -2.41 -10.72 8.61
N ASP A 21 -1.24 -10.98 9.19
CA ASP A 21 -0.41 -9.93 9.80
C ASP A 21 0.01 -8.89 8.76
N ALA A 22 0.50 -9.36 7.60
CA ALA A 22 0.88 -8.53 6.47
C ALA A 22 -0.31 -7.67 5.98
N ALA A 23 -1.51 -8.25 5.88
CA ALA A 23 -2.72 -7.52 5.48
C ALA A 23 -3.13 -6.44 6.50
N LEU A 24 -2.98 -6.74 7.80
CA LEU A 24 -3.25 -5.76 8.87
C LEU A 24 -2.25 -4.60 8.81
N ARG A 25 -0.95 -4.88 8.65
CA ARG A 25 0.08 -3.85 8.49
C ARG A 25 -0.19 -2.97 7.27
N ALA A 26 -0.55 -3.57 6.14
CA ALA A 26 -0.91 -2.84 4.93
C ALA A 26 -2.10 -1.89 5.16
N SER A 27 -3.15 -2.38 5.84
CA SER A 27 -4.33 -1.56 6.14
C SER A 27 -4.03 -0.41 7.09
N LEU A 28 -3.16 -0.62 8.09
CA LEU A 28 -2.77 0.44 9.03
C LEU A 28 -1.95 1.53 8.32
N ALA A 29 -0.96 1.13 7.53
CA ALA A 29 -0.13 2.05 6.76
C ALA A 29 -0.97 2.85 5.74
N ALA A 30 -1.93 2.22 5.06
CA ALA A 30 -2.86 2.93 4.17
C ALA A 30 -3.74 3.94 4.93
N GLY A 31 -4.13 3.64 6.16
CA GLY A 31 -4.83 4.59 7.04
C GLY A 31 -3.95 5.80 7.37
N ARG A 32 -2.70 5.57 7.77
CA ARG A 32 -1.73 6.64 8.05
C ARG A 32 -1.44 7.50 6.82
N ALA A 33 -1.38 6.91 5.63
CA ALA A 33 -1.26 7.66 4.37
C ALA A 33 -2.44 8.62 4.14
N ALA A 34 -3.66 8.18 4.46
CA ALA A 34 -4.84 9.03 4.36
C ALA A 34 -4.82 10.18 5.37
N ASP A 35 -4.34 9.93 6.60
CA ASP A 35 -4.17 10.95 7.64
C ASP A 35 -3.05 11.94 7.28
N ALA A 36 -2.00 11.46 6.61
CA ALA A 36 -0.86 12.27 6.14
C ALA A 36 -1.19 13.18 4.95
N ALA A 37 -2.40 13.12 4.38
CA ALA A 37 -2.80 13.95 3.24
C ALA A 37 -2.70 15.46 3.49
N GLY A 38 -2.71 15.90 4.75
CA GLY A 38 -2.51 17.31 5.14
C GLY A 38 -1.07 17.67 5.50
N GLN A 39 -0.14 16.72 5.52
CA GLN A 39 1.23 16.90 6.03
C GLN A 39 2.30 17.02 4.94
N GLY A 40 1.95 16.72 3.69
CA GLY A 40 2.85 16.75 2.54
C GLY A 40 2.89 15.41 1.81
N GLU A 41 3.09 15.46 0.49
CA GLU A 41 3.06 14.28 -0.38
C GLU A 41 4.16 13.25 -0.02
N GLU A 42 5.25 13.71 0.58
CA GLU A 42 6.36 12.86 1.05
C GLU A 42 5.96 11.90 2.18
N PHE A 43 5.14 12.36 3.12
CA PHE A 43 4.65 11.54 4.22
C PHE A 43 3.62 10.53 3.72
N MET A 44 2.74 10.95 2.81
CA MET A 44 1.81 10.04 2.16
C MET A 44 2.56 8.96 1.37
N ALA A 45 3.61 9.33 0.62
CA ALA A 45 4.41 8.39 -0.16
C ALA A 45 5.13 7.38 0.73
N LEU A 46 5.64 7.80 1.89
CA LEU A 46 6.27 6.92 2.87
C LEU A 46 5.28 5.88 3.41
N GLU A 47 4.09 6.30 3.81
CA GLU A 47 3.08 5.39 4.37
C GLU A 47 2.52 4.44 3.29
N LEU A 48 2.34 4.92 2.07
CA LEU A 48 1.95 4.06 0.94
C LEU A 48 3.02 3.04 0.58
N ARG A 49 4.31 3.39 0.75
CA ARG A 49 5.42 2.45 0.56
C ARG A 49 5.31 1.29 1.53
N GLU A 50 5.15 1.59 2.82
CA GLU A 50 5.01 0.56 3.86
C GLU A 50 3.78 -0.32 3.62
N ALA A 51 2.67 0.27 3.15
CA ALA A 51 1.48 -0.49 2.81
C ALA A 51 1.72 -1.47 1.66
N LEU A 52 2.48 -1.05 0.65
CA LEU A 52 2.78 -1.87 -0.53
C LEU A 52 3.82 -2.95 -0.24
N ASP A 53 4.82 -2.67 0.60
CA ASP A 53 5.79 -3.66 1.04
C ASP A 53 5.09 -4.78 1.83
N ALA A 54 4.17 -4.43 2.72
CA ALA A 54 3.38 -5.41 3.47
C ALA A 54 2.46 -6.24 2.55
N LEU A 55 1.89 -5.65 1.50
CA LEU A 55 1.13 -6.41 0.49
C LEU A 55 2.03 -7.33 -0.35
N GLY A 56 3.25 -6.90 -0.65
CA GLY A 56 4.26 -7.70 -1.36
C GLY A 56 4.64 -8.99 -0.62
N GLU A 57 4.58 -9.00 0.71
CA GLU A 57 4.76 -10.22 1.51
C GLU A 57 3.66 -11.26 1.29
N ILE A 58 2.44 -10.82 0.91
CA ILE A 58 1.31 -11.71 0.61
C ILE A 58 1.38 -12.24 -0.82
N THR A 59 1.71 -11.38 -1.78
CA THR A 59 1.80 -11.76 -3.20
C THR A 59 3.09 -12.48 -3.55
N GLY A 60 4.11 -12.39 -2.69
CA GLY A 60 5.47 -12.83 -2.98
C GLY A 60 6.22 -11.88 -3.92
N GLU A 61 5.60 -10.75 -4.30
CA GLU A 61 6.21 -9.71 -5.11
C GLU A 61 6.87 -8.71 -4.17
N THR A 62 8.17 -8.89 -3.90
CA THR A 62 8.97 -7.89 -3.20
C THR A 62 9.46 -6.88 -4.23
N GLY A 63 8.61 -5.92 -4.58
CA GLY A 63 8.92 -4.93 -5.62
C GLY A 63 8.95 -3.49 -5.13
N PRO A 64 9.78 -3.11 -4.13
CA PRO A 64 9.99 -1.70 -3.87
C PRO A 64 10.57 -1.00 -5.12
N GLU A 65 11.41 -1.69 -5.89
CA GLU A 65 12.00 -1.18 -7.14
C GLU A 65 10.96 -0.88 -8.23
N GLU A 66 10.04 -1.80 -8.54
CA GLU A 66 9.09 -1.60 -9.64
C GLU A 66 8.07 -0.49 -9.36
N LEU A 67 7.70 -0.31 -8.09
CA LEU A 67 6.85 0.79 -7.66
C LEU A 67 7.62 2.11 -7.58
N LEU A 68 8.88 2.11 -7.10
CA LEU A 68 9.75 3.29 -7.17
C LEU A 68 9.92 3.73 -8.63
N ASP A 69 10.16 2.81 -9.55
CA ASP A 69 10.30 3.08 -10.98
C ASP A 69 9.03 3.67 -11.57
N ARG A 70 7.84 3.18 -11.19
CA ARG A 70 6.57 3.76 -11.66
C ARG A 70 6.28 5.14 -11.07
N ILE A 71 6.63 5.36 -9.80
CA ILE A 71 6.52 6.66 -9.15
C ILE A 71 7.50 7.63 -9.83
N PHE A 72 8.79 7.32 -9.91
CA PHE A 72 9.79 8.15 -10.59
C PHE A 72 9.56 8.31 -12.10
N ALA A 73 8.95 7.33 -12.77
CA ALA A 73 8.54 7.49 -14.17
C ALA A 73 7.44 8.56 -14.34
N ARG A 74 6.53 8.71 -13.35
CA ARG A 74 5.54 9.80 -13.33
C ARG A 74 6.09 11.10 -12.74
N PHE A 75 7.04 11.01 -11.81
CA PHE A 75 7.89 12.10 -11.37
C PHE A 75 9.06 12.26 -12.35
N CYS A 76 8.75 12.49 -13.63
CA CYS A 76 9.59 13.36 -14.45
C CYS A 76 9.59 14.76 -13.79
N ILE A 77 10.19 14.87 -12.60
CA ILE A 77 10.85 16.07 -12.13
C ILE A 77 11.84 16.33 -13.26
N GLY A 78 11.61 17.44 -13.95
CA GLY A 78 12.41 17.84 -15.08
C GLY A 78 13.90 17.68 -14.77
N LYS A 79 14.66 17.37 -15.82
CA LYS A 79 16.09 17.63 -15.82
C LYS A 79 16.41 19.00 -15.23
#